data_AF-A0A1G3IGZ6-F1
#
_entry.id   AF-A0A1G3IGZ6-F1
#
_cell.length_a   1.000
_cell.length_b   1.000
_cell.length_c   1.000
_cell.angle_alpha   90.00
_cell.angle_beta   90.00
_cell.angle_gamma   90.00
#
_symmetry.space_group_name_H-M   'P 1'
#
loop_
_entity.id
_entity.type
_entity.pdbx_description
1 polymer ?
#
loop_
_entity_poly.entity_id
_entity_poly.type
_entity_poly.pdbx_seq_one_letter_code
_entity_poly.pdbx_strand_id
1 'polypeptide(L)'
;MAGSACLGIGLAAEAKQAFRPDEWVAVSDQQLDTQRGGFDAGSGLAVSFGIIRTVMVNGDLVSKTSFNLPDVTQITPEQARIASAAIADSGLVQIGPNNFVAAGVRSDLAPGTLIQNSLSDQQIQTLTVINTGVNSLGLLKALNTQTVLNDALLGATGSR
;
A
#
# COMPACT_ATOMS: atom_id res chain seq x y z
N MET A 1 47.55 42.10 33.60
CA MET A 1 46.17 42.54 33.27
C MET A 1 45.56 41.40 32.47
N ALA A 2 45.01 40.38 33.11
CA ALA A 2 43.72 40.31 33.81
C ALA A 2 42.52 40.30 32.84
N GLY A 3 41.76 39.20 32.89
CA GLY A 3 40.41 39.05 32.37
C GLY A 3 40.32 38.13 31.16
N SER A 4 39.43 37.15 31.09
CA SER A 4 38.49 36.61 32.07
C SER A 4 37.97 35.30 31.48
N ALA A 5 37.73 34.31 32.33
CA ALA A 5 37.16 33.03 31.94
C ALA A 5 35.69 33.19 31.50
N CYS A 6 35.31 32.50 30.43
CA CYS A 6 33.93 32.08 30.22
C CYS A 6 33.90 30.55 30.19
N LEU A 7 33.66 29.97 31.36
CA LEU A 7 33.09 28.64 31.48
C LEU A 7 31.67 28.68 30.90
N GLY A 8 31.54 28.36 29.62
CA GLY A 8 30.25 28.00 29.04
C GLY A 8 29.89 26.60 29.51
N ILE A 9 28.92 26.52 30.41
CA ILE A 9 28.25 25.27 30.78
C ILE A 9 27.62 24.74 29.49
N GLY A 10 28.28 23.78 28.84
CA GLY A 10 27.72 23.08 27.71
C GLY A 10 26.50 22.31 28.19
N LEU A 11 25.31 22.77 27.82
CA LEU A 11 24.14 21.90 27.80
C LEU A 11 24.55 20.65 27.02
N ALA A 12 24.51 19.49 27.66
CA ALA A 12 24.62 18.22 26.98
C ALA A 12 23.45 18.14 25.99
N ALA A 13 23.70 18.55 24.75
CA ALA A 13 22.84 18.19 23.65
C ALA A 13 22.92 16.67 23.55
N GLU A 14 21.85 15.99 23.97
CA GLU A 14 21.67 14.57 23.74
C GLU A 14 21.89 14.35 22.23
N ALA A 15 23.03 13.77 21.88
CA ALA A 15 23.39 13.52 20.50
C ALA A 15 22.41 12.47 19.98
N LYS A 16 21.33 12.93 19.33
CA LYS A 16 20.40 12.06 18.62
C LYS A 16 21.25 11.26 17.64
N GLN A 17 21.44 9.97 17.92
CA GLN A 17 22.36 9.11 17.17
C GLN A 17 22.07 9.28 15.67
N ALA A 18 23.07 9.74 14.92
CA ALA A 18 22.94 9.84 13.47
C ALA A 18 22.78 8.42 12.91
N PHE A 19 21.83 8.23 11.98
CA PHE A 19 21.61 6.96 11.32
C PHE A 19 22.90 6.52 10.60
N ARG A 20 23.46 5.38 11.02
CA ARG A 20 24.67 4.77 10.44
C ARG A 20 24.30 3.53 9.65
N PRO A 21 24.11 3.63 8.33
CA PRO A 21 23.65 2.51 7.50
C PRO A 21 24.57 1.29 7.57
N ASP A 22 25.86 1.50 7.81
CA ASP A 22 26.90 0.45 7.88
C ASP A 22 26.76 -0.46 9.11
N GLU A 23 26.03 -0.01 10.13
CA GLU A 23 25.80 -0.76 11.39
C GLU A 23 24.47 -1.55 11.36
N TRP A 24 23.66 -1.43 10.30
CA TRP A 24 22.36 -2.09 10.19
C TRP A 24 22.47 -3.38 9.37
N VAL A 25 22.25 -4.52 10.03
CA VAL A 25 22.14 -5.82 9.37
C VAL A 25 20.68 -6.02 8.94
N ALA A 26 20.46 -6.29 7.66
CA ALA A 26 19.15 -6.65 7.15
C ALA A 26 18.66 -7.93 7.86
N VAL A 27 17.48 -7.85 8.47
CA VAL A 27 16.79 -9.03 9.03
C VAL A 27 16.40 -9.94 7.88
N SER A 28 16.47 -11.25 8.07
CA SER A 28 16.08 -12.23 7.04
C SER A 28 14.61 -12.11 6.67
N ASP A 29 14.27 -12.40 5.41
CA ASP A 29 12.90 -12.34 4.90
C ASP A 29 11.93 -13.17 5.73
N GLN A 30 12.32 -14.39 6.11
CA GLN A 30 11.51 -15.27 6.97
C GLN A 30 11.17 -14.64 8.33
N GLN A 31 12.12 -13.89 8.90
CA GLN A 31 11.97 -13.29 10.22
C GLN A 31 11.16 -11.99 10.14
N LEU A 32 11.29 -11.25 9.03
CA LEU A 32 10.39 -10.14 8.68
C LEU A 32 8.96 -10.64 8.44
N ASP A 33 8.77 -11.76 7.75
CA ASP A 33 7.46 -12.34 7.49
C ASP A 33 6.76 -12.71 8.80
N THR A 34 7.48 -13.38 9.71
CA THR A 34 6.94 -13.74 11.03
C THR A 34 6.52 -12.50 11.84
N GLN A 35 7.33 -11.43 11.83
CA GLN A 35 7.01 -10.19 12.55
C GLN A 35 5.87 -9.38 11.90
N ARG A 36 5.72 -9.48 10.58
CA ARG A 36 4.61 -8.86 9.82
C ARG A 36 3.33 -9.69 9.89
N GLY A 37 3.34 -10.79 10.63
CA GLY A 37 2.21 -11.67 10.83
C GLY A 37 2.05 -12.77 9.79
N GLY A 38 2.95 -12.86 8.80
CA GLY A 38 3.05 -13.93 7.78
C GLY A 38 1.78 -14.15 6.97
N PHE A 39 1.80 -13.89 5.67
CA PHE A 39 0.70 -14.36 4.80
C PHE A 39 0.91 -15.85 4.48
N ASP A 40 0.50 -16.74 5.39
CA ASP A 40 0.33 -18.16 5.06
C ASP A 40 -0.97 -18.33 4.25
N ALA A 41 -0.84 -18.36 2.92
CA ALA A 41 -1.93 -18.68 2.01
C ALA A 41 -2.14 -20.20 1.85
N GLY A 42 -1.35 -21.02 2.53
CA GLY A 42 -1.47 -22.47 2.55
C GLY A 42 -2.79 -22.89 3.22
N SER A 43 -3.53 -23.76 2.52
CA SER A 43 -4.89 -24.27 2.82
C SER A 43 -6.07 -23.59 2.11
N GLY A 44 -5.83 -22.64 1.20
CA GLY A 44 -6.86 -22.14 0.31
C GLY A 44 -7.53 -20.85 0.76
N LEU A 45 -6.83 -19.99 1.51
CA LEU A 45 -7.25 -18.60 1.74
C LEU A 45 -6.81 -17.74 0.54
N ALA A 46 -7.74 -17.37 -0.33
CA ALA A 46 -7.54 -16.45 -1.43
C ALA A 46 -7.95 -15.03 -1.01
N VAL A 47 -7.05 -14.08 -1.24
CA VAL A 47 -7.29 -12.64 -1.02
C VAL A 47 -7.29 -11.94 -2.36
N SER A 48 -8.38 -11.26 -2.71
CA SER A 48 -8.44 -10.41 -3.90
C SER A 48 -8.28 -8.95 -3.52
N PHE A 49 -7.66 -8.18 -4.41
CA PHE A 49 -7.41 -6.76 -4.21
C PHE A 49 -7.67 -5.99 -5.50
N GLY A 50 -8.41 -4.90 -5.43
CA GLY A 50 -8.64 -4.01 -6.56
C GLY A 50 -8.61 -2.54 -6.13
N ILE A 51 -8.13 -1.68 -7.01
CA ILE A 51 -8.16 -0.23 -6.86
C ILE A 51 -8.79 0.38 -8.09
N ILE A 52 -9.68 1.35 -7.87
CA ILE A 52 -10.16 2.26 -8.90
C ILE A 52 -9.96 3.67 -8.38
N ARG A 53 -9.21 4.49 -9.10
CA ARG A 53 -9.10 5.93 -8.89
C ARG A 53 -9.79 6.64 -10.04
N THR A 54 -10.68 7.57 -9.74
CA THR A 54 -11.30 8.46 -10.70
C THR A 54 -11.07 9.91 -10.30
N VAL A 55 -10.89 10.76 -11.29
CA VAL A 55 -10.90 12.21 -11.16
C VAL A 55 -12.06 12.73 -11.99
N MET A 56 -12.93 13.50 -11.37
CA MET A 56 -14.08 14.13 -11.99
C MET A 56 -13.97 15.65 -11.91
N VAL A 57 -14.42 16.34 -12.95
CA VAL A 57 -14.52 17.81 -13.01
C VAL A 57 -15.95 18.16 -13.35
N ASN A 58 -16.66 18.85 -12.46
CA ASN A 58 -18.08 19.22 -12.62
C ASN A 58 -19.01 18.02 -12.93
N GLY A 59 -18.63 16.82 -12.47
CA GLY A 59 -19.35 15.57 -12.74
C GLY A 59 -18.82 14.76 -13.93
N ASP A 60 -17.95 15.33 -14.77
CA ASP A 60 -17.36 14.65 -15.92
C ASP A 60 -16.09 13.90 -15.53
N LEU A 61 -15.96 12.63 -15.95
CA LEU A 61 -14.77 11.82 -15.70
C LEU A 61 -13.60 12.28 -16.59
N VAL A 62 -12.56 12.87 -15.98
CA VAL A 62 -11.38 13.38 -16.69
C VAL A 62 -10.16 12.47 -16.60
N SER A 63 -10.10 11.58 -15.59
CA SER A 63 -9.03 10.60 -15.46
C SER A 63 -9.53 9.37 -14.70
N LYS A 64 -9.07 8.19 -15.10
CA LYS A 64 -9.38 6.93 -14.43
C LYS A 64 -8.16 6.00 -14.47
N THR A 65 -7.80 5.46 -13.32
CA THR A 65 -6.81 4.40 -13.18
C THR A 65 -7.49 3.23 -12.47
N SER A 66 -7.37 2.02 -13.00
CA SER A 66 -7.93 0.84 -12.34
C SER A 66 -7.01 -0.36 -12.47
N PHE A 67 -6.84 -1.09 -11.37
CA PHE A 67 -6.09 -2.32 -11.31
C PHE A 67 -6.84 -3.34 -10.45
N ASN A 68 -6.77 -4.62 -10.85
CA ASN A 68 -7.39 -5.71 -10.11
C ASN A 68 -6.45 -6.92 -10.08
N LEU A 69 -6.33 -7.48 -8.89
CA LEU A 69 -5.52 -8.63 -8.55
C LEU A 69 -6.44 -9.74 -7.99
N PRO A 70 -6.69 -10.81 -8.77
CA PRO A 70 -7.60 -11.87 -8.37
C PRO A 70 -7.15 -12.63 -7.11
N ASP A 71 -5.84 -12.85 -6.98
CA ASP A 71 -5.23 -13.51 -5.84
C ASP A 71 -3.89 -12.86 -5.51
N VAL A 72 -3.82 -12.18 -4.37
CA VAL A 72 -2.63 -11.48 -3.87
C VAL A 72 -1.51 -12.45 -3.50
N THR A 73 -1.83 -13.73 -3.32
CA THR A 73 -0.87 -14.78 -2.97
C THR A 73 -0.18 -15.36 -4.20
N GLN A 74 -0.72 -15.11 -5.39
CA GLN A 74 -0.25 -15.64 -6.68
C GLN A 74 0.02 -14.53 -7.69
N ILE A 75 0.70 -13.46 -7.25
CA ILE A 75 1.11 -12.37 -8.15
C ILE A 75 2.26 -12.86 -9.03
N THR A 76 2.09 -12.81 -10.35
CA THR A 76 3.22 -13.04 -11.25
C THR A 76 4.10 -11.78 -11.37
N PRO A 77 5.42 -11.91 -11.61
CA PRO A 77 6.28 -10.75 -11.82
C PRO A 77 5.80 -9.83 -12.95
N GLU A 78 5.21 -10.39 -14.01
CA GLU A 78 4.64 -9.60 -15.10
C GLU A 78 3.39 -8.84 -14.66
N GLN A 79 2.50 -9.46 -13.87
CA GLN A 79 1.35 -8.75 -13.29
C GLN A 79 1.78 -7.61 -12.36
N ALA A 80 2.79 -7.84 -11.53
CA ALA A 80 3.35 -6.81 -10.66
C ALA A 80 3.94 -5.64 -11.47
N ARG A 81 4.61 -5.93 -12.59
CA ARG A 81 5.19 -4.92 -13.50
C ARG A 81 4.09 -4.11 -14.20
N ILE A 82 3.02 -4.74 -14.67
CA ILE A 82 1.88 -4.05 -15.28
C ILE A 82 1.19 -3.17 -14.24
N ALA A 83 0.99 -3.68 -13.02
CA ALA A 83 0.39 -2.93 -11.92
C ALA A 83 1.22 -1.71 -11.55
N SER A 84 2.53 -1.88 -11.38
CA SER A 84 3.45 -0.79 -11.04
C SER A 84 3.52 0.25 -12.15
N ALA A 85 3.55 -0.16 -13.43
CA ALA A 85 3.51 0.76 -14.56
C ALA A 85 2.20 1.57 -14.61
N ALA A 86 1.04 0.93 -14.36
CA ALA A 86 -0.25 1.60 -14.34
C ALA A 86 -0.40 2.60 -13.18
N ILE A 87 0.26 2.35 -12.05
CA ILE A 87 0.30 3.27 -10.89
C ILE A 87 1.33 4.38 -11.12
N ALA A 88 2.47 4.05 -11.72
CA ALA A 88 3.55 4.98 -12.03
C ALA A 88 3.18 5.98 -13.12
N ASP A 89 2.18 5.66 -13.94
CA ASP A 89 1.73 6.54 -15.01
C ASP A 89 1.27 7.91 -14.47
N SER A 90 1.89 8.95 -15.00
CA SER A 90 1.62 10.33 -14.61
C SER A 90 0.68 10.97 -15.62
N GLY A 91 -0.58 11.17 -15.22
CA GLY A 91 -1.59 11.85 -16.01
C GLY A 91 -1.50 13.37 -15.81
N LEU A 92 -1.70 14.14 -16.88
CA LEU A 92 -1.84 15.60 -16.79
C LEU A 92 -3.24 15.97 -17.31
N VAL A 93 -4.04 16.61 -16.47
CA VAL A 93 -5.33 17.21 -16.84
C VAL A 93 -5.19 18.74 -16.78
N GLN A 94 -5.54 19.43 -17.86
CA GLN A 94 -5.53 20.90 -17.92
C GLN A 94 -6.95 21.42 -18.14
N ILE A 95 -7.43 22.27 -17.24
CA ILE A 95 -8.77 22.84 -17.22
C ILE A 95 -8.63 24.35 -17.41
N GLY A 96 -9.06 24.85 -18.57
CA GLY A 96 -8.96 26.26 -18.94
C GLY A 96 -7.74 26.63 -19.78
N PRO A 97 -7.70 27.87 -20.28
CA PRO A 97 -6.61 28.39 -21.11
C PRO A 97 -5.35 28.67 -20.29
N ASN A 98 -4.21 28.82 -20.96
CA ASN A 98 -2.92 29.21 -20.36
C ASN A 98 -2.38 28.26 -19.29
N ASN A 99 -2.86 27.02 -19.22
CA ASN A 99 -2.19 25.96 -18.47
C ASN A 99 -0.93 25.52 -19.21
N PHE A 100 0.16 25.35 -18.49
CA PHE A 100 1.44 24.96 -19.08
C PHE A 100 2.19 24.01 -18.15
N VAL A 101 2.62 22.88 -18.70
CA VAL A 101 3.59 21.97 -18.06
C VAL A 101 4.75 21.80 -19.02
N ALA A 102 5.95 22.17 -18.58
CA ALA A 102 7.16 21.93 -19.35
C ALA A 102 7.37 20.41 -19.52
N ALA A 103 7.72 19.97 -20.74
CA ALA A 103 7.84 18.55 -21.06
C ALA A 103 8.83 17.80 -20.15
N GLY A 104 9.91 18.45 -19.71
CA GLY A 104 10.89 17.87 -18.80
C GLY A 104 10.35 17.63 -17.38
N VAL A 105 9.40 18.45 -16.92
CA VAL A 105 8.81 18.32 -15.58
C VAL A 105 7.94 17.08 -15.48
N ARG A 106 7.30 16.63 -16.57
CA ARG A 106 6.41 15.46 -16.55
C ARG A 106 7.09 14.18 -16.08
N SER A 107 8.36 13.99 -16.41
CA SER A 107 9.14 12.83 -15.98
C SER A 107 9.59 12.91 -14.51
N ASP A 108 9.62 14.12 -13.94
CA ASP A 108 9.96 14.38 -12.54
C ASP A 108 8.73 14.40 -11.63
N LEU A 109 7.52 14.35 -12.19
CA LEU A 109 6.29 14.34 -11.40
C LEU A 109 6.15 13.02 -10.66
N ALA A 110 5.67 13.11 -9.43
CA ALA A 110 5.27 11.94 -8.67
C ALA A 110 4.17 11.18 -9.44
N PRO A 111 4.18 9.83 -9.37
CA PRO A 111 3.11 8.99 -9.90
C PRO A 111 1.70 9.50 -9.53
N GLY A 112 0.82 9.63 -10.54
CA GLY A 112 -0.56 10.06 -10.34
C GLY A 112 -1.05 11.14 -11.32
N THR A 113 -2.19 11.75 -11.00
CA THR A 113 -2.82 12.74 -11.87
C THR A 113 -2.48 14.15 -11.38
N LEU A 114 -1.74 14.91 -12.16
CA LEU A 114 -1.57 16.35 -11.97
C LEU A 114 -2.71 17.08 -12.67
N ILE A 115 -3.39 17.96 -11.94
CA ILE A 115 -4.47 18.79 -12.49
C ILE A 115 -4.02 20.24 -12.43
N GLN A 116 -4.02 20.91 -13.58
CA GLN A 116 -3.87 22.35 -13.67
C GLN A 116 -5.22 22.96 -14.01
N ASN A 117 -5.67 23.89 -13.18
CA ASN A 117 -6.94 24.57 -13.39
C ASN A 117 -6.71 26.08 -13.34
N SER A 118 -7.08 26.77 -14.40
CA SER A 118 -7.04 28.23 -14.51
C SER A 118 -8.42 28.88 -14.47
N LEU A 119 -9.49 28.08 -14.36
CA LEU A 119 -10.87 28.55 -14.26
C LEU A 119 -11.33 28.63 -12.79
N SER A 120 -12.20 29.59 -12.49
CA SER A 120 -12.89 29.67 -11.19
C SER A 120 -14.03 28.65 -11.11
N ASP A 121 -14.41 28.31 -9.88
CA ASP A 121 -15.62 27.52 -9.57
C ASP A 121 -15.69 26.13 -10.23
N GLN A 122 -14.53 25.51 -10.46
CA GLN A 122 -14.46 24.14 -10.94
C GLN A 122 -14.54 23.16 -9.76
N GLN A 123 -15.49 22.24 -9.81
CA GLN A 123 -15.60 21.18 -8.82
C GLN A 123 -14.74 19.99 -9.24
N ILE A 124 -13.56 19.87 -8.62
CA ILE A 124 -12.64 18.75 -8.85
C ILE A 124 -12.83 17.71 -7.73
N GLN A 125 -13.19 16.49 -8.10
CA GLN A 125 -13.38 15.38 -7.15
C GLN A 125 -12.46 14.23 -7.49
N THR A 126 -11.75 13.72 -6.50
CA THR A 126 -10.96 12.49 -6.63
C THR A 126 -11.56 11.42 -5.75
N LEU A 127 -11.99 10.31 -6.35
CA LEU A 127 -12.51 9.15 -5.64
C LEU A 127 -11.57 7.98 -5.84
N THR A 128 -11.05 7.43 -4.74
CA THR A 128 -10.32 6.16 -4.75
C THR A 128 -11.14 5.12 -4.02
N VAL A 129 -11.51 4.06 -4.72
CA VAL A 129 -12.21 2.90 -4.16
C VAL A 129 -11.23 1.73 -4.11
N ILE A 130 -11.06 1.16 -2.92
CA ILE A 130 -10.30 -0.06 -2.69
C ILE A 130 -11.31 -1.18 -2.45
N ASN A 131 -11.23 -2.24 -3.26
CA ASN A 131 -12.04 -3.44 -3.10
C ASN A 131 -11.13 -4.57 -2.62
N THR A 132 -11.49 -5.21 -1.50
CA THR A 132 -10.76 -6.37 -0.97
C THR A 132 -11.73 -7.50 -0.71
N GLY A 133 -11.39 -8.71 -1.16
CA GLY A 133 -12.18 -9.91 -0.91
C GLY A 133 -11.35 -10.98 -0.22
N VAL A 134 -11.99 -11.77 0.64
CA VAL A 134 -11.40 -12.96 1.27
C VAL A 134 -12.41 -14.10 1.22
N ASN A 135 -11.96 -15.33 0.99
CA ASN A 135 -12.86 -16.50 0.90
C ASN A 135 -13.13 -17.16 2.27
N SER A 136 -13.36 -16.36 3.31
CA SER A 136 -13.54 -16.82 4.70
C SER A 136 -14.66 -17.85 4.88
N LEU A 137 -15.69 -17.85 4.02
CA LEU A 137 -16.77 -18.83 4.08
C LEU A 137 -16.31 -20.26 3.76
N GLY A 138 -15.36 -20.42 2.84
CA GLY A 138 -14.77 -21.73 2.55
C GLY A 138 -13.99 -22.25 3.75
N LEU A 139 -13.19 -21.38 4.37
CA LEU A 139 -12.42 -21.68 5.57
C LEU A 139 -13.31 -22.04 6.76
N LEU A 140 -14.37 -21.25 7.02
CA LEU A 140 -15.32 -21.53 8.11
C LEU A 140 -16.03 -22.88 7.91
N LYS A 141 -16.41 -23.23 6.68
CA LYS A 141 -16.99 -24.55 6.39
C LYS A 141 -15.99 -25.67 6.68
N ALA A 142 -14.74 -25.51 6.25
CA ALA A 142 -13.68 -26.49 6.50
C ALA A 142 -13.44 -26.70 8.02
N LEU A 143 -13.37 -25.62 8.79
CA LEU A 143 -13.23 -25.68 10.25
C LEU A 143 -14.41 -26.41 10.90
N ASN A 144 -15.64 -26.05 10.54
CA ASN A 144 -16.84 -26.72 11.07
C ASN A 144 -16.88 -28.21 10.70
N THR A 145 -16.52 -28.57 9.46
CA THR A 145 -16.47 -29.99 9.06
C THR A 145 -15.41 -30.77 9.82
N GLN A 146 -14.25 -30.18 10.08
CA GLN A 146 -13.19 -30.82 10.87
C GLN A 146 -13.63 -31.07 12.32
N THR A 147 -14.32 -30.09 12.94
CA THR A 147 -14.89 -30.25 14.28
C THR A 147 -15.90 -31.40 14.30
N VAL A 148 -16.85 -31.42 13.36
CA VAL A 148 -17.87 -32.49 13.28
C VAL A 148 -17.23 -33.87 13.09
N LEU A 149 -16.20 -33.97 12.25
CA LEU A 149 -15.49 -35.24 12.02
C LEU A 149 -14.71 -35.69 13.26
N ASN A 150 -14.03 -34.78 13.96
CA ASN A 150 -13.34 -35.09 15.21
C ASN A 150 -14.31 -35.54 16.30
N ASP A 151 -15.44 -34.85 16.46
CA ASP A 151 -16.48 -35.21 17.43
C ASP A 151 -17.08 -36.59 17.12
N ALA A 152 -17.34 -36.89 15.84
CA ALA A 152 -17.84 -38.20 15.41
C ALA A 152 -16.82 -39.33 15.66
N LEU A 153 -15.52 -39.09 15.41
CA LEU A 153 -14.45 -40.06 15.67
C LEU A 153 -14.26 -40.34 17.16
N LEU A 154 -14.32 -39.30 18.01
CA LEU A 154 -14.25 -39.43 19.46
C LEU A 154 -15.50 -40.15 20.02
N GLY A 155 -16.69 -39.84 19.49
CA GLY A 155 -17.94 -40.52 19.86
C GLY A 155 -17.99 -41.99 19.44
N ALA A 156 -17.40 -42.34 18.29
CA ALA A 156 -17.39 -43.72 17.78
C ALA A 156 -16.41 -44.64 18.50
N THR A 157 -15.33 -44.10 19.08
CA THR A 157 -14.33 -44.89 19.83
C THR A 157 -14.65 -45.01 21.33
N GLY A 158 -15.48 -44.11 21.88
CA GLY A 158 -15.92 -44.10 23.28
C GLY A 158 -17.11 -45.01 23.61
N SER A 159 -17.68 -45.74 22.65
CA SER A 159 -18.87 -46.60 22.87
C SER A 159 -18.54 -48.08 23.13
N ARG A 160 -17.44 -48.39 23.81
CA ARG A 160 -17.09 -49.77 24.23
C ARG A 160 -16.90 -49.87 25.73
#